data_AF-A0A7T7I0C9-F1
#
_entry.id   AF-A0A7T7I0C9-F1
#
_cell.length_a   1.000
_cell.length_b   1.000
_cell.length_c   1.000
_cell.angle_alpha   90.00
_cell.angle_beta   90.00
_cell.angle_gamma   90.00
#
_symmetry.space_group_name_H-M   'P 1'
#
loop_
_entity.id
_entity.type
_entity.pdbx_description
1 polymer ?
#
loop_
_entity_poly.entity_id
_entity_poly.type
_entity_poly.pdbx_seq_one_letter_code
_entity_poly.pdbx_strand_id
1 'polypeptide(L)'
;MDDRMSAELAKEVLELLPRLVGADAPRIAEDIHRALATSARTGGTEELRRALHADLRVRSWVEARPCPPDERNTPQNGTGYQALGGRHMLATSATTFVCKNPACSSPDTWTRGFMGEPVPRCSGCTRPLGREA
;
A
#
# COMPACT_ATOMS: atom_id res chain seq x y z
N MET A 1 -8.36 11.12 12.30
CA MET A 1 -8.99 10.44 11.15
C MET A 1 -10.47 10.72 11.25
N ASP A 2 -10.91 11.73 10.51
CA ASP A 2 -12.26 12.28 10.59
C ASP A 2 -13.34 11.27 10.19
N ASP A 3 -14.55 11.44 10.72
CA ASP A 3 -15.71 10.56 10.48
C ASP A 3 -15.97 10.36 8.97
N ARG A 4 -15.84 11.48 8.24
CA ARG A 4 -15.95 11.56 6.78
C ARG A 4 -14.86 10.79 6.05
N MET A 5 -13.63 10.76 6.57
CA MET A 5 -12.50 10.04 5.97
C MET A 5 -12.68 8.52 6.09
N SER A 6 -13.28 8.06 7.19
CA SER A 6 -13.55 6.64 7.42
C SER A 6 -14.67 6.10 6.52
N ALA A 7 -15.69 6.92 6.26
CA ALA A 7 -16.79 6.56 5.35
C ALA A 7 -16.35 6.45 3.89
N GLU A 8 -15.51 7.37 3.40
CA GLU A 8 -14.95 7.30 2.04
C GLU A 8 -14.04 6.07 1.88
N LEU A 9 -13.19 5.80 2.87
CA LEU A 9 -12.33 4.63 2.88
C LEU A 9 -13.13 3.31 2.84
N ALA A 10 -14.26 3.25 3.52
CA ALA A 10 -15.14 2.09 3.48
C ALA A 10 -15.76 1.85 2.11
N LYS A 11 -16.13 2.91 1.38
CA LYS A 11 -16.64 2.80 0.00
C LYS A 11 -15.57 2.26 -0.94
N GLU A 12 -14.36 2.77 -0.85
CA GLU A 12 -13.25 2.29 -1.69
C GLU A 12 -12.91 0.83 -1.41
N VAL A 13 -12.93 0.42 -0.13
CA VAL A 13 -12.75 -1.00 0.22
C VAL A 13 -13.82 -1.86 -0.43
N LEU A 14 -15.10 -1.46 -0.37
CA LEU A 14 -16.20 -2.22 -0.96
C LEU A 14 -16.01 -2.46 -2.47
N GLU A 15 -15.51 -1.48 -3.21
CA GLU A 15 -15.21 -1.63 -4.65
C GLU A 15 -14.05 -2.59 -4.91
N LEU A 16 -13.08 -2.66 -4.00
CA LEU A 16 -11.89 -3.48 -4.13
C LEU A 16 -12.00 -4.87 -3.48
N LEU A 17 -13.03 -5.13 -2.68
CA LEU A 17 -13.22 -6.40 -1.99
C LEU A 17 -13.11 -7.63 -2.92
N PRO A 18 -13.74 -7.69 -4.11
CA PRO A 18 -13.60 -8.84 -4.99
C PRO A 18 -12.16 -9.15 -5.38
N ARG A 19 -11.30 -8.11 -5.45
CA ARG A 19 -9.86 -8.26 -5.74
C ARG A 19 -9.05 -8.60 -4.50
N LEU A 20 -9.40 -8.04 -3.34
CA LEU A 20 -8.66 -8.22 -2.09
C LEU A 20 -8.91 -9.58 -1.44
N VAL A 21 -10.15 -10.03 -1.43
CA VAL A 21 -10.59 -11.18 -0.62
C VAL A 21 -11.29 -12.29 -1.43
N GLY A 22 -11.57 -12.05 -2.71
CA GLY A 22 -12.13 -13.06 -3.61
C GLY A 22 -13.49 -13.58 -3.16
N ALA A 23 -13.59 -14.87 -2.87
CA ALA A 23 -14.84 -15.54 -2.50
C ALA A 23 -15.45 -15.02 -1.18
N ASP A 24 -14.64 -14.41 -0.30
CA ASP A 24 -15.12 -13.86 0.97
C ASP A 24 -15.74 -12.46 0.84
N ALA A 25 -15.63 -11.84 -0.35
CA ALA A 25 -16.12 -10.49 -0.63
C ALA A 25 -17.58 -10.22 -0.19
N PRO A 26 -18.58 -11.08 -0.50
CA PRO A 26 -19.96 -10.81 -0.09
C PRO A 26 -20.14 -10.77 1.43
N ARG A 27 -19.45 -11.65 2.17
CA ARG A 27 -19.52 -11.68 3.64
C ARG A 27 -18.90 -10.42 4.25
N ILE A 28 -17.70 -10.06 3.79
CA ILE A 28 -16.97 -8.90 4.31
C ILE A 28 -17.68 -7.59 3.91
N ALA A 29 -18.29 -7.53 2.73
CA ALA A 29 -19.11 -6.39 2.31
C ALA A 29 -20.29 -6.17 3.24
N GLU A 30 -20.98 -7.25 3.65
CA GLU A 30 -22.10 -7.17 4.58
C GLU A 30 -21.69 -6.58 5.94
N ASP A 31 -20.55 -7.03 6.48
CA ASP A 31 -20.01 -6.52 7.75
C ASP A 31 -19.65 -5.02 7.66
N ILE A 32 -19.06 -4.58 6.54
CA ILE A 32 -18.73 -3.16 6.31
C ILE A 32 -20.00 -2.32 6.12
N HIS A 33 -21.00 -2.81 5.38
CA HIS A 33 -22.28 -2.10 5.22
C HIS A 33 -23.03 -1.94 6.54
N ARG A 34 -23.00 -2.98 7.39
CA ARG A 34 -23.60 -2.92 8.72
C ARG A 34 -22.92 -1.88 9.59
N ALA A 35 -21.59 -1.86 9.61
CA ALA A 35 -20.82 -0.88 10.36
C ALA A 35 -21.02 0.56 9.86
N LEU A 36 -21.14 0.75 8.54
CA LEU A 36 -21.52 2.05 7.95
C LEU A 36 -22.90 2.52 8.42
N ALA A 37 -23.89 1.63 8.43
CA ALA A 37 -25.24 1.94 8.87
C ALA A 37 -25.29 2.29 10.36
N THR A 38 -24.51 1.62 11.21
CA THR A 38 -24.41 1.98 12.63
C THR A 38 -23.70 3.31 12.81
N SER A 39 -22.55 3.52 12.15
CA SER A 39 -21.77 4.77 12.22
C SER A 39 -22.61 5.98 11.84
N ALA A 40 -23.45 5.87 10.81
CA ALA A 40 -24.36 6.93 10.39
C ALA A 40 -25.45 7.26 11.43
N ARG A 41 -25.83 6.29 12.28
CA ARG A 41 -26.87 6.48 13.32
C ARG A 41 -26.30 6.98 14.64
N THR A 42 -25.10 6.52 15.02
CA THR A 42 -24.49 6.80 16.33
C THR A 42 -23.45 7.91 16.27
N GLY A 43 -23.03 8.32 15.06
CA GLY A 43 -21.98 9.33 14.86
C GLY A 43 -20.60 8.86 15.31
N GLY A 44 -20.39 7.54 15.43
CA GLY A 44 -19.12 6.96 15.87
C GLY A 44 -18.55 5.99 14.85
N THR A 45 -17.31 6.22 14.41
CA THR A 45 -16.61 5.39 13.41
C THR A 45 -15.92 4.15 13.98
N GLU A 46 -16.06 3.87 15.28
CA GLU A 46 -15.28 2.80 15.92
C GLU A 46 -15.67 1.41 15.39
N GLU A 47 -16.97 1.18 15.17
CA GLU A 47 -17.42 -0.07 14.53
C GLU A 47 -16.94 -0.17 13.08
N LEU A 48 -16.91 0.96 12.37
CA LEU A 48 -16.42 1.02 11.00
C LEU A 48 -14.93 0.70 10.92
N ARG A 49 -14.12 1.26 11.82
CA ARG A 49 -12.70 0.89 11.96
C ARG A 49 -12.55 -0.58 12.27
N ARG A 50 -13.33 -1.12 13.21
CA ARG A 50 -13.26 -2.56 13.52
C ARG A 50 -13.59 -3.43 12.32
N ALA A 51 -14.63 -3.10 11.55
CA ALA A 51 -14.99 -3.84 10.34
C ALA A 51 -13.89 -3.78 9.27
N LEU A 52 -13.29 -2.61 9.05
CA LEU A 52 -12.19 -2.42 8.09
C LEU A 52 -10.90 -3.14 8.51
N HIS A 53 -10.67 -3.30 9.81
CA HIS A 53 -9.49 -4.00 10.35
C HIS A 53 -9.75 -5.48 10.67
N ALA A 54 -10.96 -5.99 10.47
CA ALA A 54 -11.33 -7.37 10.82
C ALA A 54 -10.68 -8.43 9.90
N ASP A 55 -10.51 -8.11 8.62
CA ASP A 55 -9.81 -8.96 7.66
C ASP A 55 -8.39 -8.42 7.40
N LEU A 56 -7.38 -9.29 7.51
CA LEU A 56 -5.96 -8.91 7.37
C LEU A 56 -5.63 -8.35 5.98
N ARG A 57 -6.32 -8.80 4.92
CA ARG A 57 -6.08 -8.35 3.54
C ARG A 57 -6.63 -6.95 3.35
N VAL A 58 -7.84 -6.71 3.87
CA VAL A 58 -8.46 -5.38 3.88
C VAL A 58 -7.61 -4.42 4.72
N ARG A 59 -7.23 -4.82 5.94
CA ARG A 59 -6.37 -4.05 6.84
C ARG A 59 -5.05 -3.66 6.17
N SER A 60 -4.38 -4.61 5.54
CA SER A 60 -3.10 -4.37 4.87
C SER A 60 -3.25 -3.36 3.72
N TRP A 61 -4.35 -3.42 2.97
CA TRP A 61 -4.64 -2.44 1.92
C TRP A 61 -4.91 -1.03 2.51
N VAL A 62 -5.69 -0.96 3.58
CA VAL A 62 -6.00 0.30 4.28
C VAL A 62 -4.74 0.95 4.83
N GLU A 63 -3.89 0.18 5.51
CA GLU A 63 -2.63 0.67 6.10
C GLU A 63 -1.57 1.01 5.02
N ALA A 64 -1.62 0.36 3.86
CA ALA A 64 -0.72 0.63 2.75
C ALA A 64 -1.16 1.80 1.85
N ARG A 65 -2.33 2.43 2.07
CA ARG A 65 -2.72 3.61 1.30
C ARG A 65 -1.73 4.76 1.56
N PRO A 66 -0.99 5.23 0.55
CA PRO A 66 -0.39 6.55 0.64
C PRO A 66 -1.55 7.57 0.68
N CYS A 67 -1.53 8.49 1.64
CA CYS A 67 -2.46 9.62 1.64
C CYS A 67 -2.49 10.24 0.23
N PRO A 68 -3.67 10.60 -0.30
CA PRO A 68 -3.76 11.17 -1.63
C PRO A 68 -2.88 12.43 -1.71
N PRO A 69 -2.20 12.66 -2.85
CA PRO A 69 -1.26 13.77 -3.04
C PRO A 69 -1.92 15.16 -2.93
N ASP A 70 -3.23 15.25 -2.82
CA ASP A 70 -4.00 16.49 -2.73
C ASP A 70 -3.74 17.30 -1.43
N GLU A 71 -3.25 16.66 -0.36
CA GLU A 71 -2.82 17.37 0.87
C GLU A 71 -1.36 17.85 0.86
N ARG A 72 -0.61 17.67 -0.25
CA ARG A 72 0.74 18.27 -0.37
C ARG A 72 0.73 19.75 -0.77
N ASN A 73 -0.41 20.28 -1.21
CA ASN A 73 -0.51 21.62 -1.81
C ASN A 73 -1.19 22.68 -0.94
N THR A 74 -1.21 22.53 0.39
CA THR A 74 -1.41 23.66 1.30
C THR A 74 -0.06 24.16 1.81
N PRO A 75 0.57 25.14 1.13
CA PRO A 75 1.75 25.81 1.64
C PRO A 75 1.33 26.82 2.69
N GLN A 76 1.06 26.39 3.94
CA GLN A 76 1.02 27.31 5.08
C GLN A 76 0.98 26.58 6.43
N ASN A 77 2.16 26.15 6.88
CA ASN A 77 2.79 26.71 8.07
C ASN A 77 4.14 26.03 8.25
N GLY A 78 5.14 26.65 7.63
CA GLY A 78 6.53 26.29 7.81
C GLY A 78 6.96 26.51 9.26
N THR A 79 7.28 25.40 9.92
CA THR A 79 8.43 25.34 10.81
C THR A 79 9.19 24.05 10.52
N GLY A 80 10.22 24.19 9.68
CA GLY A 80 11.45 23.39 9.66
C GLY A 80 11.32 21.92 9.29
N TYR A 81 11.66 21.57 8.05
CA TYR A 81 12.77 20.65 7.71
C TYR A 81 12.74 20.46 6.17
N GLN A 82 13.32 21.43 5.44
CA GLN A 82 13.75 21.19 4.07
C GLN A 82 15.15 20.57 4.08
N ALA A 83 15.36 19.71 3.09
CA ALA A 83 16.49 18.83 2.94
C ALA A 83 17.85 19.54 2.97
N LEU A 84 18.80 18.95 3.70
CA LEU A 84 20.12 18.54 3.23
C LEU A 84 20.99 18.26 4.45
N GLY A 85 21.32 16.98 4.64
CA GLY A 85 22.40 16.60 5.54
C GLY A 85 22.04 15.51 6.55
N GLY A 86 22.41 14.28 6.20
CA GLY A 86 23.16 13.49 7.16
C GLY A 86 22.49 12.24 7.71
N ARG A 87 22.92 11.11 7.13
CA ARG A 87 23.32 9.87 7.84
C ARG A 87 22.18 9.09 8.50
N HIS A 88 21.75 8.00 7.86
CA HIS A 88 22.19 6.64 8.19
C HIS A 88 21.98 6.25 9.66
N MET A 89 20.93 5.47 9.90
CA MET A 89 21.06 4.09 10.41
C MET A 89 19.99 3.24 9.68
N LEU A 90 20.32 2.59 8.56
CA LEU A 90 20.79 1.19 8.45
C LEU A 90 19.82 0.24 9.19
N ALA A 91 19.01 -0.58 8.52
CA ALA A 91 19.43 -1.45 7.42
C ALA A 91 18.34 -1.61 6.35
N THR A 92 18.57 -1.06 5.17
CA THR A 92 18.05 -1.65 3.95
C THR A 92 19.25 -1.77 3.03
N SER A 93 19.87 -2.95 3.02
CA SER A 93 20.75 -3.34 1.92
C SER A 93 19.87 -3.50 0.68
N ALA A 94 19.41 -2.36 0.16
CA ALA A 94 18.67 -2.24 -1.07
C ALA A 94 19.57 -2.84 -2.14
N THR A 95 19.26 -4.08 -2.51
CA THR A 95 20.10 -4.84 -3.43
C THR A 95 19.46 -4.67 -4.79
N THR A 96 20.12 -3.94 -5.69
CA THR A 96 19.66 -3.81 -7.07
C THR A 96 20.03 -5.07 -7.83
N PHE A 97 19.10 -5.55 -8.65
CA PHE A 97 19.25 -6.67 -9.54
C PHE A 97 18.96 -6.20 -10.97
N VAL A 98 19.84 -6.55 -11.90
CA VAL A 98 19.77 -6.14 -13.30
C VAL A 98 19.79 -7.36 -14.21
N CYS A 99 19.13 -7.27 -15.35
CA CYS A 99 19.23 -8.28 -16.40
C CYS A 99 20.64 -8.26 -17.01
N LYS A 100 21.43 -9.31 -16.79
CA LYS A 100 22.79 -9.44 -17.36
C LYS A 100 22.82 -10.13 -18.72
N ASN A 101 21.67 -10.30 -19.39
CA ASN A 101 21.60 -10.98 -20.68
C ASN A 101 21.84 -9.98 -21.83
N PRO A 102 22.98 -10.03 -22.54
CA PRO A 102 23.28 -9.08 -23.62
C PRO A 102 22.38 -9.26 -24.86
N ALA A 103 21.73 -10.41 -25.00
CA ALA A 103 20.75 -10.69 -26.05
C ALA A 103 19.33 -10.24 -25.68
N CYS A 104 19.12 -9.58 -24.53
CA CYS A 104 17.81 -9.08 -24.12
C CYS A 104 17.55 -7.69 -24.70
N SER A 105 16.49 -7.58 -25.50
CA SER A 105 16.08 -6.31 -26.13
C SER A 105 15.56 -5.27 -25.13
N SER A 106 15.14 -5.71 -23.94
CA SER A 106 14.58 -4.87 -22.87
C SER A 106 15.07 -5.36 -21.50
N PRO A 107 16.25 -4.95 -21.04
CA PRO A 107 16.80 -5.38 -19.76
C PRO A 107 16.07 -4.73 -18.59
N ASP A 108 15.48 -5.56 -17.72
CA ASP A 108 14.84 -5.08 -16.50
C ASP A 108 15.83 -4.77 -15.38
N THR A 109 15.41 -3.84 -14.52
CA THR A 109 16.06 -3.51 -13.25
C THR A 109 15.03 -3.63 -12.12
N TRP A 110 15.41 -4.29 -11.04
CA TRP A 110 14.56 -4.47 -9.86
C TRP A 110 15.36 -4.22 -8.59
N THR A 111 14.78 -3.50 -7.63
CA THR A 111 15.45 -3.18 -6.37
C THR A 111 14.78 -3.92 -5.23
N ARG A 112 15.56 -4.70 -4.47
CA ARG A 112 15.05 -5.43 -3.31
C ARG A 112 15.06 -4.55 -2.06
N GLY A 113 13.88 -4.21 -1.56
CA GLY A 113 13.74 -3.47 -0.30
C GLY A 113 13.88 -4.35 0.95
N PHE A 114 13.53 -5.64 0.84
CA PHE A 114 13.51 -6.59 1.95
C PHE A 114 14.20 -7.92 1.61
N MET A 115 15.06 -8.44 2.50
CA MET A 115 15.87 -9.64 2.20
C MET A 115 15.05 -10.93 1.96
N GLY A 116 13.79 -10.98 2.39
CA GLY A 116 12.89 -12.12 2.18
C GLY A 116 12.15 -12.14 0.83
N GLU A 117 12.23 -11.06 0.03
CA GLU A 117 11.56 -11.04 -1.28
C GLU A 117 12.34 -11.88 -2.32
N PRO A 118 11.67 -12.80 -3.02
CA PRO A 118 12.30 -13.56 -4.10
C PRO A 118 12.65 -12.63 -5.25
N VAL A 119 13.86 -12.77 -5.78
CA VAL A 119 14.31 -11.98 -6.93
C VAL A 119 13.51 -12.38 -8.17
N PRO A 120 12.78 -11.46 -8.83
CA PRO A 120 12.02 -11.78 -10.02
C PRO A 120 12.92 -12.08 -11.22
N ARG A 121 12.33 -12.70 -12.25
CA ARG A 121 12.97 -12.90 -13.55
C ARG A 121 12.76 -11.67 -14.42
N CYS A 122 13.70 -11.40 -15.32
CA CYS A 122 13.57 -10.38 -16.34
C CYS A 122 12.35 -10.67 -17.23
N SER A 123 11.46 -9.70 -17.40
CA SER A 123 10.28 -9.78 -18.27
C SER A 123 10.64 -9.95 -19.75
N GLY A 124 11.76 -9.39 -20.20
CA GLY A 124 12.20 -9.43 -21.60
C GLY A 124 12.86 -10.74 -22.03
N CYS A 125 13.44 -11.52 -21.13
CA CYS A 125 14.13 -12.77 -21.50
C CYS A 125 13.92 -13.93 -20.52
N THR A 126 13.08 -13.77 -19.49
CA THR A 126 12.76 -14.75 -18.44
C THR A 126 13.96 -15.27 -17.63
N ARG A 127 15.14 -14.66 -17.78
CA ARG A 127 16.35 -15.03 -17.03
C ARG A 127 16.32 -14.42 -15.64
N PRO A 128 16.92 -15.09 -14.62
CA PRO A 128 17.02 -14.51 -13.28
C PRO A 128 17.82 -13.21 -13.32
N LEU A 129 17.35 -12.19 -12.61
CA LEU A 129 18.09 -10.94 -12.45
C LEU A 129 19.32 -11.19 -11.56
N GLY A 130 20.45 -10.65 -11.97
CA GLY A 130 21.71 -10.77 -11.24
C GLY A 130 21.95 -9.55 -10.38
N ARG A 131 22.52 -9.73 -9.19
CA ARG A 131 22.91 -8.61 -8.33
C ARG A 131 23.85 -7.66 -9.07
N GLU A 132 23.55 -6.37 -9.03
CA GLU A 132 24.43 -5.30 -9.44
C GLU A 132 25.56 -5.21 -8.41
N ALA A 133 26.81 -5.36 -8.87
CA ALA A 133 27.99 -5.49 -8.03
C ALA A 133 28.61 -4.12 -7.76
#